data_AF-A0A842QXD5-F1
#
_entry.id   AF-A0A842QXD5-F1
#
_cell.length_a   1.000
_cell.length_b   1.000
_cell.length_c   1.000
_cell.angle_alpha   90.00
_cell.angle_beta   90.00
_cell.angle_gamma   90.00
#
_symmetry.space_group_name_H-M   'P 1'
#
loop_
_entity.id
_entity.type
_entity.pdbx_description
1 polymer ?
#
loop_
_entity_poly.entity_id
_entity_poly.type
_entity_poly.pdbx_seq_one_letter_code
_entity_poly.pdbx_strand_id
1 'polypeptide(L)'
;MLIEELGIMGIVIVILVWVYEGFHLKFLDQVVDEGRQISRKVTHASMFTSGFLAGILMAADIFTAGSVLALVLGMILSKKIDHKLWFIQIFLVLACYSIASVVLLSTITGFVIDWLELGITFIIVLVGSIADELFHEVVDRMKDGPLKFILEFRLVMKFIVIFMPFFLASTAWFHAVAWISFDITYEITARLYMRSHPETVVASTSFESM
;
A
#
# COMPACT_ATOMS: atom_id res chain seq x y z
N MET A 1 16.25 9.61 10.05
CA MET A 1 15.95 8.15 10.07
C MET A 1 16.96 7.36 9.26
N LEU A 2 17.07 6.04 9.46
CA LEU A 2 18.10 5.17 8.86
C LEU A 2 18.24 5.37 7.33
N ILE A 3 17.13 5.60 6.64
CA ILE A 3 17.10 5.84 5.19
C ILE A 3 17.82 7.14 4.80
N GLU A 4 17.67 8.20 5.59
CA GLU A 4 18.35 9.46 5.37
C GLU A 4 19.87 9.32 5.59
N GLU A 5 20.30 8.50 6.56
CA GLU A 5 21.73 8.21 6.80
C GLU A 5 22.38 7.48 5.62
N LEU A 6 21.60 6.66 4.89
CA LEU A 6 22.05 5.98 3.68
C LEU A 6 22.05 6.90 2.43
N GLY A 7 21.56 8.14 2.55
CA GLY A 7 21.53 9.13 1.49
C GLY A 7 20.82 8.64 0.22
N ILE A 8 21.42 8.86 -0.96
CA ILE A 8 20.83 8.49 -2.26
C ILE A 8 20.53 6.99 -2.35
N MET A 9 21.37 6.15 -1.75
CA MET A 9 21.17 4.70 -1.77
C MET A 9 19.90 4.32 -1.00
N GLY A 10 19.67 4.93 0.17
CA GLY A 10 18.44 4.75 0.94
C GLY A 10 17.21 5.14 0.13
N ILE A 11 17.25 6.29 -0.54
CA ILE A 11 16.17 6.78 -1.41
C ILE A 11 15.84 5.78 -2.52
N VAL A 12 16.86 5.26 -3.21
CA VAL A 12 16.66 4.27 -4.28
C VAL A 12 16.03 2.99 -3.73
N ILE A 13 16.48 2.52 -2.55
CA ILE A 13 15.91 1.33 -1.90
C ILE A 13 14.42 1.54 -1.59
N VAL A 14 14.03 2.68 -1.03
CA VAL A 14 12.62 3.00 -0.75
C VAL A 14 11.78 2.89 -2.00
N ILE A 15 12.20 3.55 -3.09
CA ILE A 15 11.44 3.57 -4.35
C ILE A 15 11.32 2.16 -4.92
N LEU A 16 12.42 1.39 -4.93
CA LEU A 16 12.40 0.02 -5.46
C LEU A 16 11.52 -0.92 -4.63
N VAL A 17 11.53 -0.80 -3.30
CA VAL A 17 10.65 -1.58 -2.44
C VAL A 17 9.19 -1.20 -2.70
N TRP A 18 8.84 0.09 -2.78
CA TRP A 18 7.48 0.52 -3.10
C TRP A 18 7.01 0.09 -4.50
N VAL A 19 7.89 0.09 -5.50
CA VAL A 19 7.59 -0.50 -6.83
C VAL A 19 7.25 -1.99 -6.70
N TYR A 20 8.07 -2.73 -5.96
CA TYR A 20 7.85 -4.15 -5.72
C TYR A 20 6.55 -4.41 -4.95
N GLU A 21 6.25 -3.62 -3.92
CA GLU A 21 5.00 -3.73 -3.15
C GLU A 21 3.77 -3.42 -4.03
N GLY A 22 3.87 -2.48 -4.97
CA GLY A 22 2.79 -2.17 -5.91
C GLY A 22 2.47 -3.35 -6.84
N PHE A 23 3.52 -3.97 -7.40
CA PHE A 23 3.38 -5.21 -8.16
C PHE A 23 2.80 -6.34 -7.29
N HIS A 24 3.36 -6.52 -6.10
CA HIS A 24 3.01 -7.60 -5.18
C HIS A 24 1.56 -7.53 -4.73
N LEU A 25 1.08 -6.34 -4.37
CA LEU A 25 -0.29 -6.15 -3.91
C LEU A 25 -1.26 -6.56 -5.01
N LYS A 26 -1.08 -6.08 -6.25
CA LYS A 26 -1.96 -6.48 -7.36
C LYS A 26 -1.82 -7.95 -7.72
N PHE A 27 -0.62 -8.51 -7.61
CA PHE A 27 -0.41 -9.96 -7.77
C PHE A 27 -1.21 -10.76 -6.74
N LEU A 28 -1.25 -10.31 -5.48
CA LEU A 28 -2.01 -10.97 -4.42
C LEU A 28 -3.51 -10.80 -4.63
N ASP A 29 -4.00 -9.61 -5.00
CA ASP A 29 -5.40 -9.39 -5.40
C ASP A 29 -5.82 -10.38 -6.49
N GLN A 30 -4.97 -10.57 -7.52
CA GLN A 30 -5.26 -11.50 -8.61
C GLN A 30 -5.37 -12.95 -8.14
N VAL A 31 -4.51 -13.38 -7.22
CA VAL A 31 -4.51 -14.75 -6.70
C VAL A 31 -5.66 -14.99 -5.72
N VAL A 32 -5.94 -14.01 -4.86
CA VAL A 32 -6.87 -14.14 -3.75
C VAL A 32 -8.30 -13.82 -4.17
N ASP A 33 -8.50 -12.68 -4.84
CA ASP A 33 -9.83 -12.14 -5.13
C ASP A 33 -10.27 -12.52 -6.56
N GLU A 34 -9.34 -12.46 -7.53
CA GLU A 34 -9.64 -12.78 -8.95
C GLU A 34 -9.42 -14.27 -9.29
N GLY A 35 -9.05 -15.10 -8.30
CA GLY A 35 -8.97 -16.55 -8.43
C GLY A 35 -7.86 -17.09 -9.34
N ARG A 36 -6.83 -16.30 -9.63
CA ARG A 36 -5.71 -16.69 -10.50
C ARG A 36 -4.97 -17.90 -9.93
N GLN A 37 -4.94 -18.99 -10.70
CA GLN A 37 -4.29 -20.22 -10.26
C GLN A 37 -2.76 -20.11 -10.36
N ILE A 38 -2.11 -19.90 -9.22
CA ILE A 38 -0.66 -19.90 -9.09
C ILE A 38 -0.24 -20.98 -8.08
N SER A 39 0.94 -21.55 -8.28
CA SER A 39 1.54 -22.48 -7.32
C SER A 39 1.58 -21.87 -5.92
N ARG A 40 1.02 -22.59 -4.95
CA ARG A 40 1.00 -22.19 -3.53
C ARG A 40 2.38 -21.86 -2.98
N LYS A 41 3.44 -22.53 -3.46
CA LYS A 41 4.82 -22.24 -3.07
C LYS A 41 5.26 -20.85 -3.52
N VAL A 42 4.90 -20.47 -4.75
CA VAL A 42 5.22 -19.15 -5.32
C VAL A 42 4.45 -18.07 -4.57
N THR A 43 3.16 -18.27 -4.32
CA THR A 43 2.34 -17.33 -3.53
C THR A 43 2.93 -17.09 -2.15
N HIS A 44 3.23 -18.16 -1.39
CA HIS A 44 3.80 -17.99 -0.05
C HIS A 44 5.21 -17.37 -0.07
N ALA A 45 6.06 -17.72 -1.04
CA ALA A 45 7.39 -17.12 -1.16
C ALA A 45 7.31 -15.62 -1.49
N SER A 46 6.39 -15.25 -2.37
CA SER A 46 6.07 -13.86 -2.71
C SER A 46 5.60 -13.09 -1.47
N MET A 47 4.61 -13.63 -0.75
CA MET A 47 4.07 -13.05 0.48
C MET A 47 5.14 -12.86 1.54
N PHE A 48 6.00 -13.87 1.76
CA PHE A 48 7.11 -13.76 2.70
C PHE A 48 8.10 -12.67 2.31
N THR A 49 8.44 -12.59 1.03
CA THR A 49 9.38 -11.58 0.52
C THR A 49 8.83 -10.16 0.68
N SER A 50 7.57 -9.94 0.31
CA SER A 50 6.89 -8.65 0.53
C SER A 50 6.72 -8.32 2.02
N GLY A 51 6.26 -9.28 2.83
CA GLY A 51 6.11 -9.08 4.26
C GLY A 51 7.42 -8.70 4.95
N PHE A 52 8.52 -9.34 4.55
CA PHE A 52 9.86 -9.04 5.02
C PHE A 52 10.35 -7.65 4.59
N LEU A 53 10.24 -7.31 3.30
CA LEU A 53 10.69 -6.03 2.76
C LEU A 53 9.87 -4.86 3.33
N ALA A 54 8.54 -4.95 3.30
CA ALA A 54 7.65 -3.95 3.87
C ALA A 54 7.89 -3.79 5.38
N GLY A 55 7.98 -4.88 6.13
CA GLY A 55 8.21 -4.82 7.57
C GLY A 55 9.54 -4.15 7.96
N ILE A 56 10.64 -4.47 7.25
CA ILE A 56 11.93 -3.81 7.45
C ILE A 56 11.84 -2.33 7.07
N LEU A 57 11.19 -2.01 5.95
CA LEU A 57 11.04 -0.63 5.50
C LEU A 57 10.26 0.20 6.52
N MET A 58 9.18 -0.33 7.09
CA MET A 58 8.44 0.30 8.18
C MET A 58 9.32 0.53 9.41
N ALA A 59 10.20 -0.41 9.76
CA ALA A 59 11.07 -0.22 10.92
C ALA A 59 12.17 0.83 10.66
N ALA A 60 12.60 0.97 9.40
CA ALA A 60 13.61 1.95 8.99
C ALA A 60 13.03 3.35 8.71
N ASP A 61 11.73 3.45 8.44
CA ASP A 61 11.02 4.66 8.04
C ASP A 61 9.62 4.80 8.69
N ILE A 62 9.50 5.78 9.58
CA ILE A 62 8.31 6.12 10.38
C ILE A 62 7.16 6.57 9.48
N PHE A 63 7.44 7.32 8.41
CA PHE A 63 6.40 7.74 7.46
C PHE A 63 5.74 6.52 6.78
N THR A 64 6.56 5.57 6.31
CA THR A 64 6.08 4.29 5.78
C THR A 64 5.34 3.48 6.86
N ALA A 65 5.86 3.41 8.10
CA ALA A 65 5.20 2.71 9.18
C ALA A 65 3.78 3.24 9.45
N GLY A 66 3.65 4.56 9.65
CA GLY A 66 2.37 5.21 9.91
C GLY A 66 1.38 4.98 8.77
N SER A 67 1.86 5.08 7.52
CA SER A 67 1.02 4.93 6.34
C SER A 67 0.55 3.49 6.13
N VAL A 68 1.45 2.51 6.25
CA VAL A 68 1.10 1.08 6.10
C VAL A 68 0.17 0.62 7.20
N LEU A 69 0.41 1.02 8.46
CA LEU A 69 -0.49 0.70 9.57
C LEU A 69 -1.89 1.28 9.34
N ALA A 70 -1.97 2.52 8.87
CA ALA A 70 -3.23 3.18 8.56
C ALA A 70 -3.98 2.48 7.42
N LEU A 71 -3.28 2.11 6.34
CA LEU A 71 -3.88 1.37 5.23
C LEU A 71 -4.39 -0.02 5.67
N VAL A 72 -3.59 -0.76 6.44
CA VAL A 72 -4.01 -2.08 6.97
C VAL A 72 -5.28 -1.92 7.80
N LEU A 73 -5.33 -0.96 8.72
CA LEU A 73 -6.52 -0.73 9.52
C LEU A 73 -7.71 -0.26 8.67
N GLY A 74 -7.47 0.64 7.71
CA GLY A 74 -8.48 1.08 6.74
C GLY A 74 -9.12 -0.09 6.00
N MET A 75 -8.30 -1.01 5.46
CA MET A 75 -8.80 -2.21 4.78
C MET A 75 -9.59 -3.14 5.71
N ILE A 76 -9.18 -3.28 6.97
CA ILE A 76 -9.92 -4.09 7.97
C ILE A 76 -11.29 -3.45 8.25
N LEU A 77 -11.33 -2.13 8.45
CA LEU A 77 -12.57 -1.40 8.73
C LEU A 77 -13.53 -1.42 7.55
N SER A 78 -13.01 -1.31 6.32
CA SER A 78 -13.78 -1.44 5.08
C SER A 78 -14.18 -2.88 4.76
N LYS A 79 -13.83 -3.86 5.61
CA LYS A 79 -14.11 -5.30 5.42
C LYS A 79 -13.65 -5.87 4.07
N LYS A 80 -12.61 -5.27 3.47
CA LYS A 80 -12.00 -5.77 2.23
C LYS A 80 -11.10 -6.99 2.45
N ILE A 81 -10.82 -7.31 3.70
CA ILE A 81 -10.04 -8.49 4.09
C ILE A 81 -11.00 -9.59 4.50
N ASP A 82 -11.38 -10.42 3.54
CA ASP A 82 -12.29 -11.56 3.73
C ASP A 82 -11.57 -12.92 3.62
N HIS A 83 -10.40 -12.95 2.96
CA HIS A 83 -9.66 -14.19 2.73
C HIS A 83 -8.48 -14.40 3.71
N LYS A 84 -8.25 -15.67 4.09
CA LYS A 84 -7.18 -16.07 5.03
C LYS A 84 -5.78 -15.61 4.61
N LEU A 85 -5.51 -15.54 3.31
CA LEU A 85 -4.20 -15.12 2.79
C LEU A 85 -3.91 -13.64 3.10
N TRP A 86 -4.91 -12.77 3.07
CA TRP A 86 -4.74 -11.37 3.46
C TRP A 86 -4.34 -11.23 4.94
N PHE A 87 -4.96 -11.99 5.83
CA PHE A 87 -4.57 -12.02 7.24
C PHE A 87 -3.13 -12.51 7.43
N ILE A 88 -2.71 -13.53 6.68
CA ILE A 88 -1.33 -14.04 6.73
C ILE A 88 -0.35 -12.95 6.26
N GLN A 89 -0.67 -12.22 5.18
CA GLN A 89 0.16 -11.13 4.69
C GLN A 89 0.33 -10.04 5.74
N ILE A 90 -0.77 -9.58 6.33
CA ILE A 90 -0.76 -8.56 7.38
C ILE A 90 0.07 -9.03 8.58
N PHE A 91 -0.13 -10.27 9.02
CA PHE A 91 0.66 -10.84 10.10
C PHE A 91 2.16 -10.86 9.78
N LEU A 92 2.55 -11.25 8.57
CA LEU A 92 3.96 -11.28 8.15
C LEU A 92 4.59 -9.88 8.18
N VAL A 93 3.90 -8.87 7.63
CA VAL A 93 4.35 -7.48 7.64
C VAL A 93 4.54 -6.99 9.09
N LEU A 94 3.54 -7.15 9.94
CA LEU A 94 3.57 -6.67 11.33
C LEU A 94 4.59 -7.42 12.19
N ALA A 95 4.75 -8.72 11.98
CA ALA A 95 5.77 -9.52 12.67
C ALA A 95 7.18 -9.07 12.27
N CYS A 96 7.44 -8.89 10.97
CA CYS A 96 8.74 -8.41 10.49
C CYS A 96 9.03 -6.98 10.98
N TYR A 97 8.03 -6.09 10.94
CA TYR A 97 8.14 -4.74 11.51
C TYR A 97 8.50 -4.76 13.00
N SER A 98 7.82 -5.59 13.79
CA SER A 98 8.06 -5.69 15.23
C SER A 98 9.47 -6.21 15.53
N ILE A 99 9.90 -7.27 14.85
CA ILE A 99 11.24 -7.85 15.01
C ILE A 99 12.31 -6.85 14.59
N ALA A 100 12.17 -6.25 13.40
CA ALA A 100 13.12 -5.29 12.89
C ALA A 100 13.24 -4.06 13.79
N SER A 101 12.12 -3.54 14.32
CA SER A 101 12.13 -2.41 15.26
C SER A 101 12.91 -2.73 16.54
N VAL A 102 12.71 -3.92 17.12
CA VAL A 102 13.47 -4.36 18.31
C VAL A 102 14.95 -4.50 18.01
N VAL A 103 15.30 -5.05 16.84
CA VAL A 103 16.70 -5.18 16.42
C VAL A 103 17.34 -3.81 16.24
N LEU A 104 16.70 -2.86 15.55
CA LEU A 104 17.23 -1.51 15.37
C LEU A 104 17.37 -0.76 16.68
N LEU A 105 16.35 -0.80 17.57
CA LEU A 105 16.41 -0.19 18.90
C LEU A 105 17.54 -0.74 19.78
N SER A 106 17.87 -2.03 19.65
CA SER A 106 18.93 -2.67 20.45
C SER A 106 20.33 -2.53 19.85
N THR A 107 20.44 -2.25 18.54
CA THR A 107 21.74 -2.22 17.84
C THR A 107 22.21 -0.81 17.49
N ILE A 108 21.30 0.13 17.26
CA ILE A 108 21.63 1.50 16.86
C ILE A 108 21.46 2.45 18.04
N THR A 109 22.60 2.90 18.58
CA THR A 109 22.60 3.83 19.71
C THR A 109 22.00 5.16 19.29
N GLY A 110 20.95 5.61 19.97
CA GLY A 110 20.24 6.85 19.65
C GLY A 110 19.08 6.70 18.66
N PHE A 111 18.76 5.47 18.21
CA PHE A 111 17.54 5.22 17.46
C PHE A 111 16.32 5.43 18.37
N VAL A 112 15.48 6.41 18.01
CA VAL A 112 14.25 6.74 18.73
C VAL A 112 13.11 6.74 17.72
N ILE A 113 12.01 6.07 18.08
CA ILE A 113 10.77 6.14 17.32
C ILE A 113 10.08 7.45 17.67
N ASP A 114 9.92 8.33 16.68
CA ASP A 114 9.07 9.52 16.80
C ASP A 114 7.60 9.10 16.76
N TRP A 115 7.04 8.87 17.94
CA TRP A 115 5.64 8.49 18.11
C TRP A 115 4.66 9.59 17.66
N LEU A 116 5.08 10.86 17.67
CA LEU A 116 4.24 11.97 17.24
C LEU A 116 4.13 11.97 15.72
N GLU A 117 5.25 11.87 14.99
CA GLU A 117 5.26 11.75 13.53
C GLU A 117 4.50 10.50 13.08
N LEU A 118 4.73 9.36 13.74
CA LEU A 118 4.01 8.12 13.46
C LEU A 118 2.51 8.29 13.64
N GLY A 119 2.09 8.87 14.77
CA GLY A 119 0.69 9.06 15.13
C GLY A 119 -0.03 10.03 14.20
N ILE A 120 0.58 11.19 13.89
CA ILE A 120 0.05 12.14 12.90
C ILE A 120 -0.07 11.45 11.55
N THR A 121 0.96 10.71 11.15
CA THR A 121 0.98 10.05 9.85
C THR A 121 -0.15 9.03 9.73
N PHE A 122 -0.25 8.18 10.75
CA PHE A 122 -1.28 7.18 10.86
C PHE A 122 -2.69 7.79 10.80
N ILE A 123 -2.97 8.83 11.58
CA ILE A 123 -4.31 9.44 11.63
C ILE A 123 -4.69 10.04 10.27
N ILE A 124 -3.80 10.83 9.65
CA ILE A 124 -4.09 11.49 8.38
C ILE A 124 -4.35 10.46 7.28
N VAL A 125 -3.50 9.44 7.17
CA VAL A 125 -3.64 8.40 6.15
C VAL A 125 -4.87 7.54 6.42
N LEU A 126 -5.20 7.25 7.68
CA LEU A 126 -6.38 6.46 8.04
C LEU A 126 -7.67 7.20 7.67
N VAL A 127 -7.76 8.48 8.02
CA VAL A 127 -8.90 9.34 7.66
C VAL A 127 -9.02 9.45 6.14
N GLY A 128 -7.89 9.63 5.44
CA GLY A 128 -7.83 9.62 3.98
C GLY A 128 -8.38 8.33 3.37
N SER A 129 -7.93 7.18 3.88
CA SER A 129 -8.34 5.86 3.40
C SER A 129 -9.83 5.60 3.63
N ILE A 130 -10.37 6.02 4.78
CA ILE A 130 -11.80 5.90 5.08
C ILE A 130 -12.60 6.85 4.18
N ALA A 131 -12.14 8.08 3.99
CA ALA A 131 -12.79 9.05 3.14
C ALA A 131 -12.87 8.56 1.70
N ASP A 132 -11.77 8.03 1.15
CA ASP A 132 -11.76 7.46 -0.21
C ASP A 132 -12.74 6.30 -0.36
N GLU A 133 -12.86 5.42 0.64
CA GLU A 133 -13.84 4.34 0.59
C GLU A 133 -15.28 4.87 0.59
N LEU A 134 -15.59 5.81 1.50
CA LEU A 134 -16.92 6.43 1.57
C LEU A 134 -17.26 7.17 0.26
N PHE A 135 -16.30 7.85 -0.34
CA PHE A 135 -16.50 8.50 -1.63
C PHE A 135 -16.74 7.49 -2.75
N HIS A 136 -16.02 6.37 -2.76
CA HIS A 136 -16.23 5.30 -3.73
C HIS A 136 -17.63 4.68 -3.62
N GLU A 137 -18.16 4.48 -2.41
CA GLU A 137 -19.55 4.01 -2.22
C GLU A 137 -20.60 5.02 -2.69
N VAL A 138 -20.30 6.32 -2.58
CA VAL A 138 -21.19 7.40 -3.04
C VAL A 138 -21.18 7.48 -4.57
N VAL A 139 -20.02 7.27 -5.21
CA VAL A 139 -19.82 7.27 -6.66
C VAL A 139 -20.72 6.26 -7.38
N ASP A 140 -20.89 5.07 -6.81
CA ASP A 140 -21.76 4.02 -7.38
C ASP A 140 -23.21 4.49 -7.53
N ARG A 141 -23.60 5.55 -6.81
CA ARG A 141 -24.94 6.17 -6.85
C ARG A 141 -25.00 7.46 -7.67
N MET A 142 -23.88 7.90 -8.24
CA MET A 142 -23.80 9.13 -9.03
C MET A 142 -23.95 8.87 -10.53
N LYS A 143 -24.65 9.78 -11.22
CA LYS A 143 -24.69 9.81 -12.69
C LYS A 143 -23.31 10.14 -13.25
N ASP A 144 -23.02 9.62 -14.44
CA ASP A 144 -21.76 9.86 -15.13
C ASP A 144 -21.47 11.36 -15.28
N GLY A 145 -20.28 11.77 -14.87
CA GLY A 145 -19.85 13.16 -14.85
C GLY A 145 -18.41 13.33 -14.35
N PRO A 146 -17.83 14.53 -14.48
CA PRO A 146 -16.45 14.79 -14.08
C PRO A 146 -16.19 14.56 -12.59
N LEU A 147 -17.23 14.73 -11.75
CA LEU A 147 -17.14 14.44 -10.32
C LEU A 147 -17.04 12.93 -10.02
N LYS A 148 -17.73 12.10 -10.82
CA LYS A 148 -17.66 10.64 -10.72
C LYS A 148 -16.24 10.16 -11.01
N PHE A 149 -15.64 10.65 -12.10
CA PHE A 149 -14.25 10.36 -12.46
C PHE A 149 -13.25 10.78 -11.36
N ILE A 150 -13.42 11.95 -10.75
CA ILE A 150 -12.56 12.44 -9.67
C ILE A 150 -12.61 11.52 -8.44
N LEU A 151 -13.81 11.07 -8.08
CA LEU A 151 -14.03 10.25 -6.90
C LEU A 151 -13.69 8.76 -7.14
N GLU A 152 -13.81 8.25 -8.36
CA GLU A 152 -13.37 6.89 -8.76
C GLU A 152 -11.85 6.71 -8.66
N PHE A 153 -11.08 7.75 -8.97
CA PHE A 153 -9.61 7.66 -9.04
C PHE A 153 -8.89 7.69 -7.67
N ARG A 154 -9.63 7.59 -6.55
CA ARG A 154 -9.08 7.65 -5.18
C ARG A 154 -8.14 8.85 -5.00
N LEU A 155 -8.58 10.00 -5.49
CA LEU A 155 -7.75 11.19 -5.53
C LEU A 155 -7.41 11.69 -4.13
N VAL A 156 -8.24 11.43 -3.11
CA VAL A 156 -7.97 11.90 -1.75
C VAL A 156 -6.71 11.25 -1.20
N MET A 157 -6.56 9.93 -1.33
CA MET A 157 -5.33 9.25 -0.92
C MET A 157 -4.13 9.71 -1.74
N LYS A 158 -4.26 9.92 -3.05
CA LYS A 158 -3.15 10.45 -3.87
C LYS A 158 -2.71 11.84 -3.41
N PHE A 159 -3.66 12.73 -3.12
CA PHE A 159 -3.36 14.05 -2.58
C PHE A 159 -2.68 13.96 -1.22
N ILE A 160 -3.21 13.17 -0.30
CA ILE A 160 -2.61 12.99 1.02
C ILE A 160 -1.18 12.49 0.87
N VAL A 161 -0.99 11.40 0.14
CA VAL A 161 0.29 10.72 0.01
C VAL A 161 1.34 11.55 -0.74
N ILE A 162 0.95 12.40 -1.69
CA ILE A 162 1.87 13.30 -2.39
C ILE A 162 2.24 14.49 -1.53
N PHE A 163 1.27 15.15 -0.89
CA PHE A 163 1.49 16.44 -0.25
C PHE A 163 1.94 16.33 1.21
N MET A 164 1.45 15.33 1.93
CA MET A 164 1.75 15.13 3.35
C MET A 164 3.24 14.92 3.67
N PRO A 165 4.04 14.19 2.86
CA PRO A 165 5.48 14.12 3.09
C PRO A 165 6.12 15.50 3.21
N PHE A 166 5.68 16.48 2.40
CA PHE A 166 6.26 17.85 2.39
C PHE A 166 6.01 18.64 3.66
N PHE A 167 5.06 18.22 4.49
CA PHE A 167 4.72 18.90 5.76
C PHE A 167 5.29 18.20 6.99
N LEU A 168 5.62 16.91 6.90
CA LEU A 168 6.00 16.08 8.05
C LEU A 168 7.44 15.58 7.99
N ALA A 169 7.97 15.30 6.80
CA ALA A 169 9.31 14.74 6.63
C ALA A 169 10.27 15.77 6.03
N SER A 170 11.40 16.00 6.69
CA SER A 170 12.41 16.95 6.21
C SER A 170 13.01 16.57 4.83
N THR A 171 12.90 15.30 4.44
CA THR A 171 13.27 14.76 3.12
C THR A 171 12.09 14.16 2.36
N ALA A 172 10.95 14.85 2.38
CA ALA A 172 9.64 14.51 1.83
C ALA A 172 9.55 13.90 0.41
N TRP A 173 10.33 14.42 -0.54
CA TRP A 173 9.96 14.31 -1.95
C TRP A 173 10.04 12.87 -2.49
N PHE A 174 10.97 12.06 -1.96
CA PHE A 174 11.15 10.71 -2.47
C PHE A 174 10.04 9.77 -2.03
N HIS A 175 9.35 10.03 -0.91
CA HIS A 175 8.16 9.27 -0.53
C HIS A 175 7.04 9.50 -1.55
N ALA A 176 6.81 10.74 -1.98
CA ALA A 176 5.83 11.02 -3.03
C ALA A 176 6.17 10.26 -4.33
N VAL A 177 7.45 10.23 -4.72
CA VAL A 177 7.91 9.45 -5.89
C VAL A 177 7.70 7.94 -5.69
N ALA A 178 8.04 7.41 -4.52
CA ALA A 178 7.89 5.99 -4.20
C ALA A 178 6.42 5.56 -4.28
N TRP A 179 5.52 6.36 -3.72
CA TRP A 179 4.08 6.12 -3.78
C TRP A 179 3.48 6.23 -5.18
N ILE A 180 3.87 7.24 -5.96
CA ILE A 180 3.46 7.32 -7.37
C ILE A 180 3.95 6.09 -8.14
N SER A 181 5.18 5.62 -7.85
CA SER A 181 5.75 4.45 -8.49
C SER A 181 5.02 3.16 -8.09
N PHE A 182 4.59 3.05 -6.83
CA PHE A 182 3.70 1.99 -6.35
C PHE A 182 2.39 1.97 -7.15
N ASP A 183 1.70 3.11 -7.23
CA ASP A 183 0.43 3.25 -7.95
C ASP A 183 0.55 2.88 -9.43
N ILE A 184 1.58 3.39 -10.11
CA ILE A 184 1.84 3.10 -11.51
C ILE A 184 2.08 1.60 -11.71
N THR A 185 2.88 0.99 -10.84
CA THR A 185 3.22 -0.43 -10.96
C THR A 185 2.01 -1.33 -10.67
N TYR A 186 1.19 -0.96 -9.69
CA TYR A 186 -0.08 -1.61 -9.40
C TYR A 186 -1.00 -1.59 -10.63
N GLU A 187 -1.20 -0.42 -11.24
CA GLU A 187 -2.06 -0.24 -12.42
C GLU A 187 -1.52 -0.96 -13.66
N ILE A 188 -0.21 -0.89 -13.92
CA ILE A 188 0.43 -1.63 -15.01
C ILE A 188 0.19 -3.15 -14.84
N THR A 189 0.35 -3.66 -13.62
CA THR A 189 0.15 -5.07 -13.32
C THR A 189 -1.31 -5.50 -13.53
N ALA A 190 -2.25 -4.63 -13.17
CA ALA A 190 -3.68 -4.86 -13.43
C ALA A 190 -3.97 -4.94 -14.94
N ARG A 191 -3.47 -3.98 -15.73
CA ARG A 191 -3.67 -3.94 -17.19
C ARG A 191 -3.03 -5.10 -17.93
N LEU A 192 -1.83 -5.52 -17.53
CA LEU A 192 -1.15 -6.67 -18.13
C LEU A 192 -1.92 -7.98 -17.89
N TYR A 193 -2.54 -8.11 -16.72
CA TYR A 193 -3.39 -9.26 -16.43
C TYR A 193 -4.68 -9.26 -17.25
N MET A 194 -5.40 -8.14 -17.30
CA MET A 194 -6.62 -8.01 -18.13
C MET A 194 -6.34 -8.32 -19.60
N ARG A 195 -5.21 -7.86 -20.15
CA ARG A 195 -4.83 -8.15 -21.54
C ARG A 195 -4.56 -9.63 -21.79
N SER A 196 -4.10 -10.37 -20.79
CA SER A 196 -3.81 -11.81 -20.92
C SER A 196 -5.03 -12.69 -20.63
N HIS A 197 -6.09 -12.14 -20.04
CA HIS A 197 -7.32 -12.87 -19.68
C HIS A 197 -8.56 -12.06 -20.09
N PRO A 198 -8.82 -11.85 -21.40
CA PRO A 198 -9.92 -11.01 -21.88
C PRO A 198 -11.32 -11.50 -21.44
N GLU A 199 -11.45 -12.78 -21.07
CA GLU A 199 -12.68 -13.38 -20.51
C GLU A 199 -13.17 -12.63 -19.25
N THR A 200 -12.26 -12.10 -18.43
CA THR A 200 -12.61 -11.40 -17.18
C THR A 200 -13.19 -9.99 -17.43
N VAL A 201 -12.92 -9.41 -18.60
CA VAL A 201 -13.47 -8.10 -19.02
C VAL A 201 -14.92 -8.22 -19.47
N VAL A 202 -15.31 -9.37 -20.05
CA VAL A 202 -16.69 -9.60 -20.51
C VAL A 202 -17.64 -9.83 -19.32
N ALA A 203 -17.16 -10.49 -18.26
CA ALA A 203 -17.95 -10.75 -17.06
C ALA A 203 -18.33 -9.47 -16.30
N SER A 204 -17.43 -8.49 -16.17
CA SER A 204 -17.72 -7.20 -15.53
C SER A 204 -18.72 -6.35 -16.33
N THR A 205 -18.63 -6.35 -17.66
CA THR A 205 -19.61 -5.63 -18.51
C THR A 205 -21.01 -6.27 -18.53
N SER A 206 -21.10 -7.59 -18.29
CA SER A 206 -22.41 -8.26 -18.23
C SER A 206 -23.19 -7.97 -16.94
N PHE A 207 -22.49 -7.69 -15.83
CA PHE A 207 -23.10 -7.32 -14.55
C PHE A 207 -23.56 -5.85 -14.48
N GLU A 208 -22.98 -4.95 -15.29
CA GLU A 208 -23.46 -3.57 -15.42
C GLU A 208 -24.71 -3.43 -16.33
N SER A 209 -25.13 -4.53 -16.96
CA SER A 209 -26.27 -4.55 -17.90
C SER A 209 -27.51 -5.30 -17.40
N MET A 210 -27.51 -5.75 -16.13
CA MET A 210 -28.65 -6.38 -15.44
C MET A 210 -29.07 -5.57 -14.22
#